data_AF-A0A6J8DUP2-F1
#
_entry.id   AF-A0A6J8DUP2-F1
#
_cell.length_a   1.000
_cell.length_b   1.000
_cell.length_c   1.000
_cell.angle_alpha   90.00
_cell.angle_beta   90.00
_cell.angle_gamma   90.00
#
_symmetry.space_group_name_H-M   'P 1'
#
loop_
_entity.id
_entity.type
_entity.pdbx_description
1 polymer ?
#
loop_
_entity_poly.entity_id
_entity_poly.type
_entity_poly.pdbx_seq_one_letter_code
_entity_poly.pdbx_strand_id
1 'polypeptide(L)'
;MTVKLTSEKAKTIVVMCKMFVKKWKTTIREFAKLVGKLVASEPAVQYANFYVKPLEQKKDKALKINKGNYDAIMYLDCEIHKHLIWWINNIEKSSKPILTIEPSMILQSDSSKTGWGGLIKHPKLALAETGSHLSDIHLPAYNKDKSLCVVDIYNEYIKRTKSLRGQYTKLFIMTMKPHKPVSKNTISRWIKLTMKLAGLDTNLFKPHSVRSASTSSAKKAGISIDVIMKSAGWKKESTFRKFYDKPIVDNNTNKGLSKKLLDNYLSHDQ
;
A
#
# COMPACT_ATOMS: atom_id res chain seq x y z
N MET A 1 15.59 13.83 9.17
CA MET A 1 16.69 13.85 8.19
C MET A 1 16.20 13.29 6.85
N THR A 2 16.49 13.94 5.72
CA THR A 2 16.06 13.51 4.37
C THR A 2 17.28 13.27 3.48
N VAL A 3 17.31 12.18 2.72
CA VAL A 3 18.26 12.00 1.61
C VAL A 3 17.73 12.76 0.41
N LYS A 4 18.59 13.54 -0.24
CA LYS A 4 18.32 14.14 -1.54
C LYS A 4 19.45 13.80 -2.49
N LEU A 5 19.14 13.65 -3.77
CA LEU A 5 20.15 13.49 -4.81
C LEU A 5 20.91 14.81 -5.02
N THR A 6 22.19 14.76 -5.36
CA THR A 6 22.91 15.97 -5.76
C THR A 6 22.33 16.53 -7.06
N SER A 7 22.32 17.85 -7.20
CA SER A 7 21.76 18.53 -8.39
C SER A 7 22.38 18.01 -9.69
N GLU A 8 23.69 17.75 -9.69
CA GLU A 8 24.42 17.21 -10.83
C GLU A 8 23.97 15.80 -11.25
N LYS A 9 23.79 14.89 -10.27
CA LYS A 9 23.28 13.54 -10.54
C LYS A 9 21.84 13.60 -11.06
N ALA A 10 21.02 14.48 -10.52
CA ALA A 10 19.62 14.65 -10.92
C ALA A 10 19.54 15.15 -12.37
N LYS A 11 20.29 16.20 -12.71
CA LYS A 11 20.40 16.73 -14.07
C LYS A 11 20.87 15.69 -15.08
N THR A 12 21.89 14.89 -14.71
CA THR A 12 22.39 13.79 -15.57
C THR A 12 21.27 12.82 -15.91
N ILE A 13 20.46 12.42 -14.93
CA ILE A 13 19.33 11.51 -15.14
C ILE A 13 18.23 12.16 -15.97
N VAL A 14 17.92 13.44 -15.74
CA VAL A 14 16.95 14.20 -16.56
C VAL A 14 17.37 14.21 -18.03
N VAL A 15 18.65 14.49 -18.31
CA VAL A 15 19.19 14.49 -19.68
C VAL A 15 19.02 13.11 -20.31
N MET A 16 19.39 12.04 -19.61
CA MET A 16 19.19 10.68 -20.12
C MET A 16 17.71 10.37 -20.37
N CYS A 17 16.82 10.65 -19.43
CA CYS A 17 15.38 10.42 -19.62
C CYS A 17 14.85 11.19 -20.84
N LYS A 18 15.22 12.46 -21.02
CA LYS A 18 14.83 13.27 -22.19
C LYS A 18 15.32 12.67 -23.51
N MET A 19 16.51 12.06 -23.54
CA MET A 19 17.01 11.36 -24.72
C MET A 19 16.13 10.14 -25.08
N PHE A 20 15.68 9.37 -24.08
CA PHE A 20 14.83 8.20 -24.32
C PHE A 20 13.38 8.56 -24.64
N VAL A 21 12.86 9.69 -24.13
CA VAL A 21 11.51 10.18 -24.48
C VAL A 21 11.40 10.51 -25.97
N LYS A 22 12.48 10.97 -26.60
CA LYS A 22 12.52 11.25 -28.04
C LYS A 22 12.67 10.00 -28.92
N LYS A 23 12.93 8.83 -28.32
CA LYS A 23 13.14 7.57 -29.04
C LYS A 23 11.90 6.69 -28.92
N TRP A 24 11.57 5.99 -29.99
CA TRP A 24 10.55 4.91 -30.00
C TRP A 24 11.18 3.51 -29.98
N LYS A 25 12.50 3.41 -30.22
CA LYS A 25 13.30 2.19 -30.14
C LYS A 25 14.70 2.46 -29.60
N THR A 26 15.32 1.47 -28.97
CA THR A 26 16.68 1.51 -28.41
C THR A 26 17.20 0.08 -28.24
N THR A 27 18.49 -0.12 -27.95
CA THR A 27 18.99 -1.43 -27.55
C THR A 27 18.65 -1.72 -26.09
N ILE A 28 18.50 -3.00 -25.75
CA ILE A 28 18.24 -3.41 -24.36
C ILE A 28 19.39 -2.95 -23.45
N ARG A 29 20.64 -2.97 -23.94
CA ARG A 29 21.83 -2.48 -23.24
C ARG A 29 21.75 -1.01 -22.89
N GLU A 30 21.39 -0.16 -23.86
CA GLU A 30 21.24 1.29 -23.63
C GLU A 30 20.16 1.56 -22.58
N PHE A 31 19.01 0.90 -22.71
CA PHE A 31 17.91 1.06 -21.76
C PHE A 31 18.28 0.54 -20.37
N ALA A 32 19.02 -0.57 -20.27
CA ALA A 32 19.51 -1.11 -19.00
C ALA A 32 20.42 -0.13 -18.26
N LYS A 33 21.28 0.61 -18.98
CA LYS A 33 22.13 1.65 -18.38
C LYS A 33 21.29 2.77 -17.73
N LEU A 34 20.21 3.19 -18.39
CA LEU A 34 19.27 4.16 -17.82
C LEU A 34 18.61 3.58 -16.56
N VAL A 35 18.01 2.40 -16.67
CA VAL A 35 17.32 1.74 -15.55
C VAL A 35 18.25 1.58 -14.35
N GLY A 36 19.50 1.16 -14.56
CA GLY A 36 20.48 1.04 -13.48
C GLY A 36 20.75 2.36 -12.74
N LYS A 37 20.84 3.49 -13.46
CA LYS A 37 21.00 4.82 -12.85
C LYS A 37 19.75 5.25 -12.06
N LEU A 38 18.56 4.92 -12.55
CA LEU A 38 17.30 5.21 -11.85
C LEU A 38 17.18 4.38 -10.56
N VAL A 39 17.50 3.08 -10.62
CA VAL A 39 17.55 2.19 -9.43
C VAL A 39 18.55 2.71 -8.41
N ALA A 40 19.77 3.08 -8.84
CA ALA A 40 20.78 3.65 -7.94
C ALA A 40 20.36 4.97 -7.26
N SER A 41 19.38 5.68 -7.83
CA SER A 41 18.85 6.93 -7.31
C SER A 41 17.63 6.73 -6.40
N GLU A 42 17.07 5.51 -6.32
CA GLU A 42 15.90 5.18 -5.50
C GLU A 42 16.03 5.59 -4.03
N PRO A 43 17.18 5.43 -3.33
CA PRO A 43 17.29 5.80 -1.92
C PRO A 43 17.04 7.28 -1.64
N ALA A 44 17.20 8.14 -2.64
CA ALA A 44 17.07 9.59 -2.52
C ALA A 44 15.77 10.16 -3.13
N VAL A 45 14.99 9.32 -3.82
CA VAL A 45 13.83 9.77 -4.61
C VAL A 45 12.56 9.07 -4.10
N GLN A 46 11.65 9.85 -3.51
CA GLN A 46 10.37 9.36 -3.02
C GLN A 46 9.53 8.86 -4.18
N TYR A 47 8.91 7.69 -4.01
CA TYR A 47 8.14 6.98 -5.04
C TYR A 47 8.93 6.45 -6.25
N ALA A 48 10.27 6.56 -6.27
CA ALA A 48 11.10 6.05 -7.36
C ALA A 48 10.79 4.60 -7.77
N ASN A 49 10.60 3.71 -6.80
CA ASN A 49 10.32 2.30 -7.05
C ASN A 49 9.07 2.10 -7.93
N PHE A 50 8.00 2.87 -7.68
CA PHE A 50 6.78 2.83 -8.48
C PHE A 50 7.03 3.15 -9.96
N TYR A 51 7.89 4.14 -10.23
CA TYR A 51 8.16 4.61 -11.59
C TYR A 51 9.33 3.87 -12.26
N VAL A 52 10.12 3.10 -11.52
CA VAL A 52 11.22 2.28 -12.07
C VAL A 52 10.77 0.86 -12.37
N LYS A 53 9.86 0.28 -11.57
CA LYS A 53 9.42 -1.10 -11.75
C LYS A 53 8.86 -1.40 -13.15
N PRO A 54 8.02 -0.55 -13.76
CA PRO A 54 7.55 -0.78 -15.13
C PRO A 54 8.68 -0.76 -16.17
N LEU A 55 9.71 0.07 -15.95
CA LEU A 55 10.89 0.13 -16.80
C LEU A 55 11.73 -1.16 -16.68
N GLU A 56 11.96 -1.64 -15.45
CA GLU A 56 12.63 -2.93 -15.21
C GLU A 56 11.88 -4.08 -15.87
N GLN A 57 10.56 -4.16 -15.70
CA GLN A 57 9.72 -5.19 -16.30
C GLN A 57 9.79 -5.18 -17.84
N LYS A 58 9.78 -3.99 -18.46
CA LYS A 58 9.91 -3.86 -19.92
C LYS A 58 11.27 -4.37 -20.41
N LYS A 59 12.35 -3.99 -19.71
CA LYS A 59 13.71 -4.46 -19.98
C LYS A 59 13.78 -5.98 -19.87
N ASP A 60 13.30 -6.55 -18.78
CA ASP A 60 13.37 -8.00 -18.51
C ASP A 60 12.55 -8.80 -19.51
N LYS A 61 11.36 -8.31 -19.88
CA LYS A 61 10.53 -8.91 -20.92
C LYS A 61 11.25 -8.91 -22.27
N ALA A 62 11.86 -7.79 -22.65
CA ALA A 62 12.61 -7.68 -23.90
C ALA A 62 13.82 -8.63 -23.91
N LEU A 63 14.55 -8.72 -22.80
CA LEU A 63 15.70 -9.61 -22.67
C LEU A 63 15.31 -11.08 -22.74
N LYS A 64 14.19 -11.46 -22.11
CA LYS A 64 13.66 -12.82 -22.15
C LYS A 64 13.25 -13.23 -23.58
N ILE A 65 12.57 -12.33 -24.31
CA ILE A 65 12.18 -12.57 -25.71
C ILE A 65 13.43 -12.76 -26.59
N ASN A 66 14.45 -11.94 -26.38
CA ASN A 66 15.69 -11.98 -27.16
C ASN A 66 16.74 -12.95 -26.59
N LYS A 67 16.33 -13.92 -25.77
CA LYS A 67 17.19 -14.99 -25.21
C LYS A 67 18.49 -14.46 -24.55
N GLY A 68 18.42 -13.34 -23.85
CA GLY A 68 19.59 -12.75 -23.18
C GLY A 68 20.44 -11.83 -24.05
N ASN A 69 20.10 -11.61 -25.32
CA ASN A 69 20.83 -10.69 -26.19
C ASN A 69 20.56 -9.22 -25.80
N TYR A 70 21.54 -8.58 -25.15
CA TYR A 70 21.47 -7.18 -24.76
C TYR A 70 21.57 -6.19 -25.93
N ASP A 71 22.10 -6.62 -27.07
CA ASP A 71 22.27 -5.76 -28.24
C ASP A 71 21.04 -5.79 -29.16
N ALA A 72 20.04 -6.62 -28.83
CA ALA A 72 18.75 -6.63 -29.51
C ALA A 72 17.98 -5.31 -29.29
N ILE A 73 17.15 -4.97 -30.28
CA ILE A 73 16.31 -3.77 -30.27
C ILE A 73 15.06 -4.02 -29.43
N MET A 74 14.70 -3.06 -28.58
CA MET A 74 13.44 -2.99 -27.86
C MET A 74 12.67 -1.71 -28.20
N TYR A 75 11.34 -1.81 -28.18
CA TYR A 75 10.44 -0.69 -28.47
C TYR A 75 9.92 -0.07 -27.18
N LEU A 76 9.85 1.26 -27.16
CA LEU A 76 9.37 2.07 -26.03
C LEU A 76 7.94 2.50 -26.34
N ASP A 77 7.00 2.05 -25.52
CA ASP A 77 5.58 2.40 -25.65
C ASP A 77 5.24 3.65 -24.81
N CYS A 78 4.00 4.12 -24.97
CA CYS A 78 3.52 5.31 -24.27
C CYS A 78 3.54 5.18 -22.74
N GLU A 79 3.37 3.96 -22.20
CA GLU A 79 3.46 3.72 -20.75
C GLU A 79 4.88 3.95 -20.25
N ILE A 80 5.88 3.45 -20.98
CA ILE A 80 7.29 3.71 -20.65
C ILE A 80 7.61 5.19 -20.71
N HIS A 81 7.12 5.92 -21.71
CA HIS A 81 7.31 7.37 -21.79
C HIS A 81 6.68 8.12 -20.62
N LYS A 82 5.49 7.72 -20.13
CA LYS A 82 4.88 8.32 -18.93
C LYS A 82 5.78 8.21 -17.71
N HIS A 83 6.40 7.05 -17.49
CA HIS A 83 7.31 6.85 -16.37
C HIS A 83 8.59 7.69 -16.49
N LEU A 84 9.15 7.80 -17.70
CA LEU A 84 10.31 8.67 -17.96
C LEU A 84 9.99 10.16 -17.74
N ILE A 85 8.82 10.61 -18.17
CA ILE A 85 8.35 11.98 -17.96
C ILE A 85 8.19 12.28 -16.46
N TRP A 86 7.66 11.33 -15.69
CA TRP A 86 7.59 11.50 -14.23
C TRP A 86 8.98 11.71 -13.62
N TRP A 87 9.98 10.93 -14.03
CA TRP A 87 11.36 11.09 -13.56
C TRP A 87 11.92 12.48 -13.90
N ILE A 88 11.68 12.97 -15.12
CA ILE A 88 12.09 14.31 -15.55
C ILE A 88 11.50 15.40 -14.64
N ASN A 89 10.21 15.29 -14.30
CA ASN A 89 9.50 16.34 -13.57
C ASN A 89 9.77 16.33 -12.05
N ASN A 90 10.18 15.19 -11.50
CA ASN A 90 10.20 14.99 -10.04
C ASN A 90 11.60 14.81 -9.43
N ILE A 91 12.60 14.35 -10.19
CA ILE A 91 13.88 13.94 -9.58
C ILE A 91 14.64 15.07 -8.88
N GLU A 92 14.61 16.30 -9.41
CA GLU A 92 15.30 17.45 -8.81
C GLU A 92 14.60 17.98 -7.55
N LYS A 93 13.28 17.79 -7.49
CA LYS A 93 12.42 18.27 -6.40
C LYS A 93 12.26 17.23 -5.30
N SER A 94 12.49 15.96 -5.63
CA SER A 94 12.28 14.85 -4.71
C SER A 94 13.36 14.77 -3.64
N SER A 95 12.93 14.42 -2.43
CA SER A 95 13.79 13.93 -1.34
C SER A 95 13.08 12.77 -0.65
N LYS A 96 13.82 11.85 -0.06
CA LYS A 96 13.26 10.73 0.71
C LYS A 96 13.66 10.89 2.18
N PRO A 97 12.71 10.93 3.13
CA PRO A 97 13.07 10.92 4.55
C PRO A 97 13.87 9.64 4.89
N ILE A 98 15.04 9.81 5.52
CA ILE A 98 15.87 8.71 6.06
C ILE A 98 15.15 8.07 7.24
N LEU A 99 14.42 8.90 7.99
CA LEU A 99 13.56 8.47 9.07
C LEU A 99 12.34 7.79 8.45
N THR A 100 12.22 6.48 8.70
CA THR A 100 10.93 5.83 8.85
C THR A 100 10.04 6.79 9.62
N ILE A 101 8.92 7.20 9.01
CA ILE A 101 7.88 7.99 9.69
C ILE A 101 7.71 7.35 11.06
N GLU A 102 8.01 8.10 12.13
CA GLU A 102 7.71 7.58 13.46
C GLU A 102 6.24 7.19 13.42
N PRO A 103 5.93 5.92 13.71
CA PRO A 103 4.57 5.45 13.63
C PRO A 103 3.75 6.35 14.56
N SER A 104 2.76 7.04 13.99
CA SER A 104 1.83 7.81 14.82
C SER A 104 1.08 6.88 15.78
N MET A 105 1.10 5.57 15.48
CA MET A 105 0.54 4.52 16.30
C MET A 105 1.19 3.17 16.01
N ILE A 106 1.46 2.40 17.07
CA ILE A 106 1.86 0.99 17.01
C ILE A 106 0.70 0.16 17.55
N LEU A 107 0.19 -0.75 16.72
CA LEU A 107 -0.79 -1.75 17.14
C LEU A 107 -0.12 -3.12 17.23
N GLN A 108 -0.43 -3.88 18.27
CA GLN A 108 -0.03 -5.27 18.33
C GLN A 108 -1.17 -6.12 17.81
N SER A 109 -0.92 -6.91 16.78
CA SER A 109 -1.89 -7.89 16.29
C SER A 109 -1.42 -9.27 16.70
N ASP A 110 -2.26 -10.01 17.41
CA ASP A 110 -2.10 -11.44 17.49
C ASP A 110 -2.58 -12.02 16.16
N SER A 111 -1.66 -12.13 15.20
CA SER A 111 -1.96 -12.79 13.92
C SER A 111 -2.06 -14.31 14.11
N SER A 112 -2.88 -14.73 15.08
CA SER A 112 -3.12 -16.10 15.53
C SER A 112 -4.47 -16.59 15.00
N LYS A 113 -4.68 -17.90 15.00
CA LYS A 113 -5.99 -18.50 14.66
C LYS A 113 -7.06 -18.22 15.74
N THR A 114 -6.70 -17.60 16.86
CA THR A 114 -7.55 -17.45 18.06
C THR A 114 -8.01 -16.02 18.34
N GLY A 115 -7.43 -15.00 17.69
CA GLY A 115 -7.83 -13.59 17.85
C GLY A 115 -7.94 -12.84 16.53
N TRP A 116 -9.08 -12.20 16.29
CA TRP A 116 -9.22 -11.11 15.32
C TRP A 116 -9.32 -9.84 16.15
N GLY A 117 -8.18 -9.26 16.54
CA GLY A 117 -8.18 -8.05 17.33
C GLY A 117 -6.79 -7.46 17.45
N GLY A 118 -6.69 -6.14 17.24
CA GLY A 118 -5.53 -5.41 17.70
C GLY A 118 -5.58 -5.30 19.23
N LEU A 119 -4.42 -5.35 19.87
CA LEU A 119 -4.19 -4.89 21.23
C LEU A 119 -3.71 -3.44 21.16
N ILE A 120 -4.22 -2.61 22.07
CA ILE A 120 -3.86 -1.20 22.18
C ILE A 120 -2.51 -1.11 22.88
N LYS A 121 -1.45 -0.69 22.19
CA LYS A 121 -0.23 -0.17 22.82
C LYS A 121 -0.29 1.36 22.78
N HIS A 122 -0.42 2.00 23.94
CA HIS A 122 -0.16 3.44 24.05
C HIS A 122 1.35 3.63 24.30
N PRO A 123 2.02 4.63 23.69
CA PRO A 123 3.44 4.89 23.92
C PRO A 123 3.82 5.11 25.39
N LYS A 124 2.83 5.46 26.24
CA LYS A 124 2.99 5.76 27.67
C LYS A 124 2.35 4.74 28.63
N LEU A 125 1.71 3.69 28.12
CA LEU A 125 1.07 2.66 28.96
C LEU A 125 1.64 1.30 28.55
N ALA A 126 2.75 0.92 29.18
CA ALA A 126 3.28 -0.42 29.12
C ALA A 126 2.34 -1.34 29.93
N LEU A 127 1.39 -1.99 29.23
CA LEU A 127 0.75 -3.18 29.76
C LEU A 127 1.48 -4.38 29.16
N ALA A 128 2.15 -5.10 30.05
CA ALA A 128 2.94 -6.28 29.76
C ALA A 128 2.01 -7.47 29.51
N GLU A 129 2.06 -8.03 28.31
CA GLU A 129 1.87 -9.47 28.10
C GLU A 129 2.85 -9.93 27.01
N THR A 130 3.93 -10.58 27.46
CA THR A 130 4.95 -11.24 26.66
C THR A 130 4.39 -12.52 26.05
N GLY A 131 3.80 -12.40 24.85
CA GLY A 131 3.48 -13.53 23.98
C GLY A 131 4.33 -13.47 22.69
N SER A 132 5.12 -14.50 22.42
CA SER A 132 6.13 -14.64 21.36
C SER A 132 5.62 -14.58 19.91
N HIS A 133 4.40 -14.08 19.66
CA HIS A 133 3.74 -14.05 18.36
C HIS A 133 3.10 -12.70 17.98
N LEU A 134 3.32 -11.64 18.77
CA LEU A 134 2.78 -10.30 18.45
C LEU A 134 3.71 -9.58 17.46
N SER A 135 3.21 -9.30 16.26
CA SER A 135 3.90 -8.45 15.29
C SER A 135 3.40 -7.02 15.41
N ASP A 136 4.33 -6.07 15.56
CA ASP A 136 4.02 -4.64 15.61
C ASP A 136 3.58 -4.14 14.22
N ILE A 137 2.42 -3.50 14.18
CA ILE A 137 1.88 -2.84 12.98
C ILE A 137 2.11 -1.34 13.13
N HIS A 138 2.92 -0.79 12.23
CA HIS A 138 3.24 0.63 12.17
C HIS A 138 2.29 1.34 11.21
N LEU A 139 1.44 2.23 11.74
CA LEU A 139 0.46 2.97 10.94
C LEU A 139 0.90 4.44 10.80
N PRO A 140 1.23 4.92 9.58
CA PRO A 140 1.46 6.33 9.34
C PRO A 140 0.12 7.09 9.27
N ALA A 141 0.08 8.30 9.84
CA ALA A 141 -1.07 9.18 9.69
C ALA A 141 -1.25 9.62 8.22
N TYR A 142 -2.50 9.71 7.77
CA TYR A 142 -2.86 10.20 6.45
C TYR A 142 -3.32 11.66 6.52
N ASN A 143 -2.36 12.58 6.45
CA ASN A 143 -2.61 14.02 6.70
C ASN A 143 -3.42 14.73 5.60
N LYS A 144 -3.71 14.08 4.46
CA LYS A 144 -4.48 14.69 3.36
C LYS A 144 -5.97 14.73 3.65
N ASP A 145 -6.48 13.75 4.37
CA ASP A 145 -7.90 13.65 4.72
C ASP A 145 -8.06 12.89 6.04
N LYS A 146 -8.43 13.63 7.08
CA LYS A 146 -8.63 13.07 8.43
C LYS A 146 -9.77 12.04 8.47
N SER A 147 -10.77 12.15 7.61
CA SER A 147 -11.89 11.21 7.53
C SER A 147 -11.49 9.82 7.01
N LEU A 148 -10.33 9.75 6.33
CA LEU A 148 -9.75 8.51 5.79
C LEU A 148 -8.53 8.03 6.58
N CYS A 149 -8.08 8.82 7.56
CA CYS A 149 -6.89 8.54 8.33
C CYS A 149 -7.18 7.50 9.43
N VAL A 150 -6.61 6.30 9.28
CA VAL A 150 -6.77 5.21 10.27
C VAL A 150 -6.31 5.62 11.67
N VAL A 151 -5.25 6.42 11.77
CA VAL A 151 -4.72 6.93 13.04
C VAL A 151 -5.73 7.84 13.73
N ASP A 152 -6.33 8.78 13.00
CA ASP A 152 -7.34 9.70 13.56
C ASP A 152 -8.62 8.96 13.94
N ILE A 153 -9.12 8.08 13.07
CA ILE A 153 -10.30 7.25 13.33
C ILE A 153 -10.10 6.39 14.57
N TYR A 154 -8.91 5.78 14.71
CA TYR A 154 -8.58 5.00 15.90
C TYR A 154 -8.58 5.87 17.15
N ASN A 155 -7.91 7.02 17.12
CA ASN A 155 -7.80 7.89 18.29
C ASN A 155 -9.18 8.36 18.76
N GLU A 156 -10.05 8.70 17.81
CA GLU A 156 -11.43 9.06 18.08
C GLU A 156 -12.24 7.88 18.66
N TYR A 157 -12.07 6.68 18.11
CA TYR A 157 -12.69 5.48 18.64
C TYR A 157 -12.25 5.17 20.08
N ILE A 158 -10.95 5.23 20.37
CA ILE A 158 -10.42 5.03 21.73
C ILE A 158 -10.97 6.08 22.69
N LYS A 159 -10.98 7.35 22.28
CA LYS A 159 -11.53 8.46 23.08
C LYS A 159 -13.00 8.20 23.45
N ARG A 160 -13.84 7.85 22.49
CA ARG A 160 -15.28 7.59 22.71
C ARG A 160 -15.55 6.34 23.56
N THR A 161 -14.68 5.35 23.48
CA THR A 161 -14.87 4.07 24.17
C THR A 161 -14.16 4.00 25.52
N LYS A 162 -13.35 5.01 25.90
CA LYS A 162 -12.51 5.01 27.10
C LYS A 162 -13.27 4.65 28.38
N SER A 163 -14.44 5.26 28.61
CA SER A 163 -15.26 5.01 29.81
C SER A 163 -15.96 3.65 29.80
N LEU A 164 -16.14 3.03 28.63
CA LEU A 164 -16.89 1.79 28.46
C LEU A 164 -16.01 0.53 28.55
N ARG A 165 -14.68 0.68 28.41
CA ARG A 165 -13.75 -0.44 28.28
C ARG A 165 -13.52 -1.21 29.58
N GLY A 166 -13.64 -0.55 30.74
CA GLY A 166 -13.32 -1.17 32.04
C GLY A 166 -11.93 -1.84 31.99
N GLN A 167 -11.91 -3.15 32.24
CA GLN A 167 -10.69 -3.98 32.24
C GLN A 167 -10.24 -4.51 30.86
N TYR A 168 -11.01 -4.28 29.79
CA TYR A 168 -10.76 -4.92 28.50
C TYR A 168 -9.68 -4.18 27.67
N THR A 169 -8.69 -4.94 27.21
CA THR A 169 -7.53 -4.44 26.43
C THR A 169 -7.68 -4.61 24.91
N LYS A 170 -8.65 -5.43 24.46
CA LYS A 170 -8.92 -5.61 23.02
C LYS A 170 -9.38 -4.31 22.39
N LEU A 171 -8.92 -4.04 21.16
CA LEU A 171 -9.27 -2.83 20.42
C LEU A 171 -10.78 -2.67 20.30
N PHE A 172 -11.49 -3.64 19.70
CA PHE A 172 -12.92 -3.51 19.47
C PHE A 172 -13.76 -4.06 20.63
N ILE A 173 -14.65 -3.23 21.15
CA ILE A 173 -15.66 -3.57 22.16
C ILE A 173 -17.08 -3.41 21.59
N MET A 174 -18.05 -4.11 22.18
CA MET A 174 -19.46 -3.95 21.82
C MET A 174 -19.94 -2.54 22.16
N THR A 175 -20.71 -1.94 21.25
CA THR A 175 -21.31 -0.61 21.44
C THR A 175 -22.47 -0.61 22.43
N MET A 176 -23.06 -1.78 22.69
CA MET A 176 -24.13 -1.99 23.66
C MET A 176 -23.60 -2.71 24.91
N LYS A 177 -24.25 -2.49 26.05
CA LYS A 177 -23.98 -3.24 27.29
C LYS A 177 -24.05 -4.76 26.98
N PRO A 178 -23.16 -5.58 27.56
CA PRO A 178 -22.17 -5.26 28.60
C PRO A 178 -20.81 -4.75 28.10
N HIS A 179 -20.70 -4.17 26.89
CA HIS A 179 -19.45 -3.60 26.34
C HIS A 179 -18.24 -4.55 26.33
N LYS A 180 -18.52 -5.86 26.23
CA LYS A 180 -17.50 -6.90 26.14
C LYS A 180 -16.70 -6.77 24.83
N PRO A 181 -15.49 -7.35 24.76
CA PRO A 181 -14.75 -7.43 23.51
C PRO A 181 -15.57 -8.13 22.42
N VAL A 182 -15.50 -7.62 21.19
CA VAL A 182 -16.25 -8.21 20.09
C VAL A 182 -15.66 -9.55 19.65
N SER A 183 -16.54 -10.43 19.17
CA SER A 183 -16.13 -11.70 18.55
C SER A 183 -15.66 -11.49 17.12
N LYS A 184 -14.90 -12.45 16.58
CA LYS A 184 -14.57 -12.53 15.14
C LYS A 184 -15.82 -12.47 14.26
N ASN A 185 -16.89 -13.15 14.67
CA ASN A 185 -18.15 -13.18 13.91
C ASN A 185 -18.80 -11.80 13.86
N THR A 186 -18.71 -11.03 14.94
CA THR A 186 -19.18 -9.64 14.99
C THR A 186 -18.39 -8.77 14.03
N ILE A 187 -17.06 -8.84 14.04
CA ILE A 187 -16.21 -8.08 13.10
C ILE A 187 -16.52 -8.46 11.65
N SER A 188 -16.66 -9.76 11.36
CA SER A 188 -17.04 -10.26 10.04
C SER A 188 -18.38 -9.69 9.56
N ARG A 189 -19.38 -9.61 10.46
CA ARG A 189 -20.68 -8.98 10.18
C ARG A 189 -20.55 -7.48 9.95
N TRP A 190 -19.74 -6.76 10.74
CA TRP A 190 -19.48 -5.34 10.53
C TRP A 190 -18.85 -5.09 9.16
N ILE A 191 -17.83 -5.87 8.78
CA ILE A 191 -17.23 -5.74 7.44
C ILE A 191 -18.26 -6.00 6.35
N LYS A 192 -19.08 -7.05 6.46
CA LYS A 192 -20.13 -7.34 5.49
C LYS A 192 -21.15 -6.20 5.40
N LEU A 193 -21.55 -5.64 6.53
CA LEU A 193 -22.45 -4.49 6.59
C LEU A 193 -21.83 -3.27 5.92
N THR A 194 -20.58 -2.94 6.22
CA THR A 194 -19.82 -1.87 5.56
C THR A 194 -19.75 -2.08 4.05
N MET A 195 -19.49 -3.30 3.59
CA MET A 195 -19.50 -3.61 2.15
C MET A 195 -20.87 -3.35 1.53
N LYS A 196 -21.96 -3.79 2.18
CA LYS A 196 -23.34 -3.53 1.73
C LYS A 196 -23.64 -2.04 1.67
N LEU A 197 -23.28 -1.30 2.72
CA LEU A 197 -23.44 0.16 2.79
C LEU A 197 -22.63 0.87 1.73
N ALA A 198 -21.52 0.32 1.26
CA ALA A 198 -20.75 0.87 0.14
C ALA A 198 -21.32 0.50 -1.25
N GLY A 199 -22.49 -0.15 -1.30
CA GLY A 199 -23.13 -0.61 -2.54
C GLY A 199 -22.47 -1.83 -3.17
N LEU A 200 -21.72 -2.63 -2.40
CA LEU A 200 -21.16 -3.89 -2.90
C LEU A 200 -22.16 -5.04 -2.73
N ASP A 201 -22.25 -5.91 -3.74
CA ASP A 201 -23.00 -7.15 -3.62
C ASP A 201 -22.31 -8.11 -2.64
N THR A 202 -22.94 -8.31 -1.47
CA THR A 202 -22.41 -9.19 -0.42
C THR A 202 -22.75 -10.67 -0.62
N ASN A 203 -23.51 -11.01 -1.66
CA ASN A 203 -23.67 -12.39 -2.13
C ASN A 203 -22.42 -12.82 -2.89
N LEU A 204 -21.92 -11.96 -3.78
CA LEU A 204 -20.67 -12.17 -4.51
C LEU A 204 -19.41 -11.93 -3.65
N PHE A 205 -19.33 -10.79 -2.97
CA PHE A 205 -18.15 -10.39 -2.20
C PHE A 205 -18.36 -10.65 -0.70
N LYS A 206 -17.41 -11.36 -0.09
CA LYS A 206 -17.44 -11.71 1.33
C LYS A 206 -16.39 -10.89 2.10
N PRO A 207 -16.43 -10.85 3.44
CA PRO A 207 -15.43 -10.10 4.22
C PRO A 207 -13.97 -10.41 3.87
N HIS A 208 -13.64 -11.65 3.51
CA HIS A 208 -12.28 -12.03 3.09
C HIS A 208 -11.87 -11.42 1.74
N SER A 209 -12.82 -11.01 0.89
CA SER A 209 -12.57 -10.37 -0.40
C SER A 209 -11.87 -9.02 -0.24
N VAL A 210 -12.04 -8.32 0.89
CA VAL A 210 -11.35 -7.06 1.19
C VAL A 210 -9.83 -7.24 1.14
N ARG A 211 -9.33 -8.36 1.68
CA ARG A 211 -7.90 -8.68 1.67
C ARG A 211 -7.38 -8.87 0.24
N SER A 212 -8.09 -9.66 -0.57
CA SER A 212 -7.73 -9.89 -1.97
C SER A 212 -7.78 -8.60 -2.79
N ALA A 213 -8.80 -7.76 -2.59
CA ALA A 213 -8.93 -6.47 -3.26
C ALA A 213 -7.75 -5.53 -2.91
N SER A 214 -7.41 -5.43 -1.62
CA SER A 214 -6.28 -4.61 -1.16
C SER A 214 -4.96 -5.04 -1.79
N THR A 215 -4.64 -6.34 -1.76
CA THR A 215 -3.34 -6.83 -2.27
C THR A 215 -3.26 -6.81 -3.79
N SER A 216 -4.38 -7.04 -4.49
CA SER A 216 -4.45 -6.89 -5.95
C SER A 216 -4.26 -5.42 -6.36
N SER A 217 -4.86 -4.49 -5.60
CA SER A 217 -4.69 -3.05 -5.84
C SER A 217 -3.24 -2.61 -5.62
N ALA A 218 -2.59 -3.12 -4.58
CA ALA A 218 -1.17 -2.86 -4.32
C ALA A 218 -0.27 -3.34 -5.47
N LYS A 219 -0.54 -4.54 -6.00
CA LYS A 219 0.16 -5.09 -7.17
C LYS A 219 -0.07 -4.24 -8.43
N LYS A 220 -1.31 -3.84 -8.69
CA LYS A 220 -1.64 -2.93 -9.81
C LYS A 220 -0.93 -1.59 -9.68
N ALA A 221 -0.78 -1.10 -8.46
CA ALA A 221 0.03 0.06 -8.13
C ALA A 221 1.55 -0.22 -8.13
N GLY A 222 2.03 -1.29 -8.80
CA GLY A 222 3.46 -1.54 -9.00
C GLY A 222 4.27 -1.85 -7.73
N ILE A 223 3.62 -2.09 -6.59
CA ILE A 223 4.32 -2.48 -5.35
C ILE A 223 4.90 -3.88 -5.55
N SER A 224 6.16 -4.09 -5.14
CA SER A 224 6.83 -5.37 -5.30
C SER A 224 6.10 -6.49 -4.55
N ILE A 225 6.12 -7.69 -5.13
CA ILE A 225 5.48 -8.86 -4.54
C ILE A 225 6.05 -9.15 -3.16
N ASP A 226 7.36 -9.00 -2.96
CA ASP A 226 8.00 -9.22 -1.66
C ASP A 226 7.46 -8.27 -0.57
N VAL A 227 7.23 -7.00 -0.91
CA VAL A 227 6.63 -6.04 0.02
C VAL A 227 5.19 -6.41 0.32
N ILE A 228 4.39 -6.76 -0.69
CA ILE A 228 3.00 -7.21 -0.51
C ILE A 228 2.96 -8.46 0.38
N MET A 229 3.82 -9.44 0.11
CA MET A 229 3.94 -10.69 0.85
C MET A 229 4.32 -10.45 2.31
N LYS A 230 5.33 -9.60 2.56
CA LYS A 230 5.77 -9.20 3.90
C LYS A 230 4.67 -8.47 4.65
N SER A 231 4.04 -7.48 4.04
CA SER A 231 2.96 -6.69 4.64
C SER A 231 1.69 -7.50 4.91
N ALA A 232 1.37 -8.46 4.03
CA ALA A 232 0.23 -9.37 4.21
C ALA A 232 0.56 -10.59 5.08
N GLY A 233 1.80 -10.77 5.55
CA GLY A 233 2.19 -11.89 6.41
C GLY A 233 2.14 -13.27 5.72
N TRP A 234 2.38 -13.33 4.40
CA TRP A 234 2.46 -14.60 3.68
C TRP A 234 3.90 -15.09 3.53
N LYS A 235 4.09 -16.41 3.68
CA LYS A 235 5.39 -17.07 3.49
C LYS A 235 5.63 -17.58 2.06
N LYS A 236 4.55 -17.87 1.31
CA LYS A 236 4.60 -18.50 -0.02
C LYS A 236 3.87 -17.66 -1.04
N GLU A 237 4.57 -17.24 -2.09
CA GLU A 237 4.00 -16.44 -3.17
C GLU A 237 2.88 -17.17 -3.90
N SER A 238 2.96 -18.49 -3.99
CA SER A 238 1.89 -19.32 -4.58
C SER A 238 0.54 -19.14 -3.88
N THR A 239 0.54 -18.94 -2.55
CA THR A 239 -0.68 -18.64 -1.78
C THR A 239 -1.27 -17.31 -2.21
N PHE A 240 -0.45 -16.28 -2.36
CA PHE A 240 -0.89 -14.98 -2.85
C PHE A 240 -1.49 -15.10 -4.26
N ARG A 241 -0.74 -15.67 -5.20
CA ARG A 241 -1.17 -15.81 -6.60
C ARG A 241 -2.46 -16.62 -6.76
N LYS A 242 -2.61 -17.72 -6.02
CA LYS A 242 -3.78 -18.61 -6.15
C LYS A 242 -5.03 -18.02 -5.51
N PHE A 243 -4.92 -17.42 -4.33
CA PHE A 243 -6.10 -17.08 -3.52
C PHE A 243 -6.41 -15.59 -3.45
N TYR A 244 -5.42 -14.71 -3.63
CA TYR A 244 -5.54 -13.28 -3.32
C TYR A 244 -5.25 -12.33 -4.48
N ASP A 245 -4.46 -12.75 -5.47
CA ASP A 245 -4.21 -12.02 -6.72
C ASP A 245 -5.41 -12.17 -7.66
N LYS A 246 -6.32 -11.20 -7.61
CA LYS A 246 -7.56 -11.19 -8.40
C LYS A 246 -7.46 -10.15 -9.52
N PRO A 247 -8.00 -10.44 -10.71
CA PRO A 247 -8.02 -9.47 -11.80
C PRO A 247 -8.82 -8.23 -11.37
N ILE A 248 -8.29 -7.04 -11.69
CA ILE A 248 -8.97 -5.77 -11.46
C ILE A 248 -9.57 -5.33 -12.79
N VAL A 249 -10.89 -5.24 -12.85
CA VAL A 249 -11.62 -4.72 -14.01
C VAL A 249 -11.74 -3.20 -13.84
N ASP A 250 -11.17 -2.44 -14.78
CA ASP A 250 -11.30 -0.99 -14.83
C ASP A 250 -12.67 -0.59 -15.39
N ASN A 251 -13.68 -0.69 -14.55
CA ASN A 251 -14.92 0.03 -14.80
C ASN A 251 -14.72 1.45 -14.26
N ASN A 252 -14.60 2.44 -15.17
CA ASN A 252 -14.38 3.88 -14.91
C ASN A 252 -15.41 4.54 -13.94
N THR A 253 -16.35 3.78 -13.38
CA THR A 253 -17.47 4.25 -12.56
C THR A 253 -17.28 4.04 -11.05
N ASN A 254 -16.30 3.25 -10.60
CA ASN A 254 -16.16 2.93 -9.17
C ASN A 254 -15.11 3.80 -8.46
N LYS A 255 -15.58 4.92 -7.88
CA LYS A 255 -14.87 5.62 -6.79
C LYS A 255 -14.63 4.63 -5.64
N GLY A 256 -13.45 4.68 -5.02
CA GLY A 256 -13.00 3.70 -4.02
C GLY A 256 -13.96 3.50 -2.84
N LEU A 257 -13.85 2.33 -2.19
CA LEU A 257 -14.73 1.87 -1.10
C LEU A 257 -14.98 2.93 -0.03
N SER A 258 -13.92 3.61 0.42
CA SER A 258 -14.00 4.63 1.46
C SER A 258 -14.80 5.87 1.05
N LYS A 259 -14.65 6.30 -0.21
CA LYS A 259 -15.41 7.44 -0.74
C LYS A 259 -16.89 7.11 -0.85
N LYS A 260 -17.25 5.92 -1.34
CA LYS A 260 -18.66 5.48 -1.39
C LYS A 260 -19.31 5.38 -0.02
N LEU A 261 -18.55 4.98 1.00
CA LEU A 261 -19.04 4.93 2.38
C LEU A 261 -19.36 6.32 2.91
N LEU A 262 -18.47 7.29 2.69
CA LEU A 262 -18.68 8.68 3.10
C LEU A 262 -19.85 9.31 2.35
N ASP A 263 -19.92 9.12 1.03
CA ASP A 263 -21.00 9.65 0.19
C ASP A 263 -22.37 9.11 0.67
N ASN A 264 -22.47 7.81 1.00
CA ASN A 264 -23.71 7.23 1.52
C ASN A 264 -24.04 7.67 2.94
N TYR A 265 -23.05 7.82 3.82
CA TYR A 265 -23.27 8.31 5.17
C TYR A 265 -23.81 9.76 5.17
N LEU A 266 -23.22 10.64 4.35
CA LEU A 266 -23.64 12.03 4.22
C LEU A 266 -25.02 12.19 3.55
N SER A 267 -25.43 11.23 2.72
CA SER A 267 -26.74 11.25 2.05
C SER A 267 -27.92 10.87 2.94
N HIS A 268 -27.67 10.27 4.12
CA HIS A 268 -28.72 9.82 5.05
C HIS A 268 -28.95 10.78 6.23
N ASP A 269 -28.19 11.87 6.31
CA ASP A 269 -28.33 12.96 7.30
C ASP A 269 -29.06 14.20 6.73
N GLN A 270 -29.79 14.05 5.60
CA GLN A 270 -30.77 15.01 5.06
C GLN A 270 -32.17 14.38 5.08
#